data_AF-A0A9P7FFV1-F1
#
_entry.id   AF-A0A9P7FFV1-F1
#
_cell.length_a   1.000
_cell.length_b   1.000
_cell.length_c   1.000
_cell.angle_alpha   90.00
_cell.angle_beta   90.00
_cell.angle_gamma   90.00
#
_symmetry.space_group_name_H-M   'P 1'
#
loop_
_entity.id
_entity.type
_entity.pdbx_description
1 polymer ?
#
loop_
_entity_poly.entity_id
_entity_poly.type
_entity_poly.pdbx_seq_one_letter_code
_entity_poly.pdbx_strand_id
1 'polypeptide(L)'
;MTRHLFSNSHSYILFSINPPCTDALKLRKAIQDGLAETFGITASGTYLDILWIAESGSEIVIRICEESVTSITFISLGDRT
;
A
#
# COMPACT_ATOMS: atom_id res chain seq x y z
N MET A 1 -4.83 29.78 19.97
CA MET A 1 -4.13 28.48 19.81
C MET A 1 -4.94 27.63 18.87
N THR A 2 -4.61 27.64 17.58
CA THR A 2 -5.33 26.89 16.54
C THR A 2 -4.89 25.43 16.66
N ARG A 3 -5.78 24.56 17.14
CA ARG A 3 -5.58 23.10 17.06
C ARG A 3 -5.57 22.74 15.58
N HIS A 4 -4.38 22.55 15.01
CA HIS A 4 -4.25 21.89 13.72
C HIS A 4 -4.72 20.45 13.95
N LEU A 5 -5.97 20.16 13.61
CA LEU A 5 -6.45 18.79 13.50
C LEU A 5 -5.61 18.19 12.37
N PHE A 6 -4.50 17.53 12.71
CA PHE A 6 -3.86 16.60 11.78
C PHE A 6 -4.94 15.57 11.49
N SER A 7 -5.62 15.76 10.36
CA SER A 7 -6.52 14.76 9.81
C SER A 7 -5.64 13.55 9.58
N ASN A 8 -5.67 12.61 10.53
CA ASN A 8 -4.98 11.34 10.41
C ASN A 8 -5.84 10.48 9.47
N SER A 9 -6.02 10.98 8.25
CA SER A 9 -6.81 10.37 7.20
C SER A 9 -6.04 9.14 6.74
N HIS A 10 -6.46 8.00 7.27
CA HIS A 10 -5.94 6.73 6.83
C HIS A 10 -6.90 6.19 5.78
N SER A 11 -6.37 5.83 4.62
CA SER A 11 -7.12 5.11 3.60
C SER A 11 -6.82 3.63 3.71
N TYR A 12 -7.87 2.84 3.52
CA TYR A 12 -7.82 1.39 3.54
C TYR A 12 -8.05 0.91 2.12
N ILE A 13 -7.10 0.16 1.57
CA ILE A 13 -7.20 -0.38 0.22
C ILE A 13 -7.16 -1.90 0.33
N LEU A 14 -8.12 -2.55 -0.32
CA LEU A 14 -8.14 -3.99 -0.53
C LEU A 14 -7.46 -4.29 -1.87
N PHE A 15 -6.40 -5.08 -1.84
CA PHE A 15 -5.76 -5.60 -3.04
C PHE A 15 -6.03 -7.09 -3.21
N SER A 16 -6.22 -7.50 -4.46
CA SER A 16 -6.14 -8.90 -4.84
C SER A 16 -4.71 -9.22 -5.26
N ILE A 17 -4.18 -10.33 -4.75
CA ILE A 17 -2.83 -10.80 -5.00
C ILE A 17 -2.90 -12.04 -5.89
N ASN A 18 -2.16 -11.99 -6.98
CA ASN A 18 -1.89 -13.13 -7.84
C ASN A 18 -0.41 -13.14 -8.24
N PRO A 19 0.36 -14.20 -7.97
CA PRO A 19 -0.01 -15.45 -7.32
C PRO A 19 -0.27 -15.30 -5.80
N PRO A 20 -1.13 -16.14 -5.18
CA PRO A 20 -1.46 -16.01 -3.76
C PRO A 20 -0.22 -16.07 -2.87
N CYS A 21 -0.12 -15.15 -1.91
CA CYS A 21 0.98 -15.07 -0.96
C CYS A 21 0.44 -14.76 0.43
N THR A 22 0.82 -15.56 1.43
CA THR A 22 0.43 -15.34 2.83
C THR A 22 1.52 -14.66 3.65
N ASP A 23 2.69 -14.43 3.06
CA ASP A 23 3.85 -13.86 3.73
C ASP A 23 3.78 -12.31 3.69
N ALA A 24 3.38 -11.73 4.80
CA ALA A 24 3.23 -10.29 4.97
C ALA A 24 4.53 -9.51 4.67
N LEU A 25 5.69 -10.05 5.05
CA LEU A 25 6.97 -9.36 4.86
C LEU A 25 7.36 -9.35 3.38
N LYS A 26 7.13 -10.46 2.67
CA LYS A 26 7.34 -10.52 1.21
C LYS A 26 6.41 -9.59 0.47
N LEU A 27 5.13 -9.55 0.85
CA LEU A 27 4.15 -8.66 0.21
C LEU A 27 4.47 -7.19 0.44
N ARG A 28 4.81 -6.82 1.68
CA ARG A 28 5.25 -5.46 1.99
C ARG A 28 6.46 -5.08 1.15
N LYS A 29 7.47 -5.95 1.09
CA LYS A 29 8.66 -5.72 0.28
C LYS A 29 8.33 -5.57 -1.20
N ALA A 30 7.50 -6.45 -1.77
CA ALA A 30 7.10 -6.37 -3.17
C ALA A 30 6.38 -5.05 -3.51
N ILE A 31 5.50 -4.58 -2.62
CA ILE A 31 4.82 -3.27 -2.78
C ILE A 31 5.84 -2.13 -2.69
N GLN A 32 6.78 -2.19 -1.72
CA GLN A 32 7.82 -1.16 -1.58
C GLN A 32 8.79 -1.14 -2.77
N ASP A 33 9.15 -2.31 -3.30
CA ASP A 33 10.00 -2.44 -4.48
C ASP A 33 9.28 -1.87 -5.72
N GLY A 34 7.99 -2.15 -5.91
CA GLY A 34 7.18 -1.57 -6.99
C GLY A 34 6.98 -0.05 -6.86
N LEU A 35 6.83 0.46 -5.65
CA LEU A 35 6.81 1.91 -5.37
C LEU A 35 8.17 2.56 -5.68
N ALA A 36 9.26 1.90 -5.31
CA ALA A 36 10.61 2.37 -5.62
C ALA A 36 10.87 2.40 -7.14
N GLU A 37 10.40 1.38 -7.86
CA GLU A 37 10.52 1.30 -9.32
C GLU A 37 9.70 2.37 -10.03
N THR A 38 8.45 2.58 -9.61
CA THR A 38 7.51 3.48 -10.31
C THR A 38 7.73 4.96 -9.94
N PHE A 39 8.01 5.24 -8.67
CA PHE A 39 8.03 6.61 -8.12
C PHE A 39 9.36 6.99 -7.46
N GLY A 40 10.35 6.09 -7.45
CA GLY A 40 11.64 6.32 -6.83
C GLY A 40 11.63 6.17 -5.30
N ILE A 41 12.81 6.39 -4.70
CA ILE A 41 13.11 6.14 -3.28
C ILE A 41 12.21 6.97 -2.34
N THR A 42 11.78 8.16 -2.77
CA THR A 42 10.90 9.03 -1.97
C THR A 42 9.56 8.37 -1.66
N ALA A 43 9.01 7.58 -2.59
CA ALA A 43 7.77 6.85 -2.38
C ALA A 43 7.96 5.51 -1.65
N SER A 44 9.16 4.91 -1.69
CA SER A 44 9.43 3.63 -0.99
C SER A 44 9.47 3.78 0.53
N GLY A 45 9.75 4.99 1.01
CA GLY A 45 9.67 5.39 2.42
C GLY A 45 8.24 5.62 2.94
N THR A 46 7.22 5.50 2.09
CA THR A 46 5.81 5.62 2.50
C THR A 46 5.50 4.57 3.57
N TYR A 47 4.93 5.02 4.68
CA TYR A 47 4.52 4.11 5.75
C TYR A 47 3.30 3.31 5.29
N LEU A 48 3.53 2.01 5.07
CA LEU A 48 2.54 1.03 4.67
C LEU A 48 2.37 0.02 5.79
N ASP A 49 1.14 -0.18 6.23
CA ASP A 49 0.81 -1.16 7.25
C ASP A 49 -0.14 -2.22 6.70
N ILE A 50 0.20 -3.49 6.87
CA ILE A 50 -0.66 -4.61 6.43
C ILE A 50 -1.53 -4.98 7.61
N LEU A 51 -2.83 -4.73 7.49
CA LEU A 51 -3.79 -4.98 8.57
C LEU A 51 -4.30 -6.42 8.54
N TRP A 52 -4.41 -6.98 7.35
CA TRP A 52 -4.99 -8.30 7.17
C TRP A 52 -4.54 -8.93 5.86
N ILE A 53 -4.40 -10.25 5.88
CA ILE A 53 -4.12 -11.09 4.73
C ILE A 53 -5.14 -12.22 4.77
N ALA A 54 -5.80 -12.50 3.65
CA ALA A 54 -6.68 -13.65 3.53
C ALA A 54 -5.90 -14.94 3.81
N GLU A 55 -6.55 -15.93 4.44
CA GLU A 55 -5.93 -17.24 4.70
C GLU A 55 -5.50 -17.95 3.41
N SER A 56 -6.20 -17.67 2.30
CA SER A 56 -5.83 -18.13 0.96
C SER A 56 -4.61 -17.41 0.37
N GLY A 57 -4.21 -16.26 0.92
CA GLY A 57 -3.17 -15.38 0.39
C GLY A 57 -3.58 -14.60 -0.86
N SER A 58 -4.85 -14.67 -1.26
CA SER A 58 -5.36 -14.04 -2.49
C SER A 58 -5.74 -12.58 -2.32
N GLU A 59 -5.85 -12.08 -1.09
CA GLU A 59 -6.29 -10.72 -0.80
C GLU A 59 -5.51 -10.16 0.39
N ILE A 60 -5.25 -8.85 0.35
CA ILE A 60 -4.67 -8.09 1.47
C ILE A 60 -5.38 -6.78 1.68
N VAL A 61 -5.46 -6.36 2.94
CA VAL A 61 -5.88 -5.01 3.31
C VAL A 61 -4.65 -4.27 3.82
N ILE A 62 -4.35 -3.15 3.16
CA ILE A 62 -3.30 -2.23 3.59
C ILE A 62 -3.90 -0.92 4.07
N ARG A 63 -3.22 -0.30 5.03
CA ARG A 63 -3.50 1.03 5.55
C ARG A 63 -2.37 1.97 5.19
N ILE A 64 -2.74 3.13 4.68
CA ILE A 64 -1.79 4.14 4.18
C ILE A 64 -2.25 5.53 4.62
N CYS A 65 -1.29 6.46 4.74
CA CYS A 65 -1.61 7.87 4.93
C CYS A 65 -2.18 8.48 3.63
N GLU A 66 -3.18 9.36 3.77
CA GLU A 66 -3.87 10.00 2.63
C GLU A 66 -2.90 10.70 1.66
N GLU A 67 -1.80 11.26 2.17
CA GLU A 67 -0.76 11.92 1.38
C GLU A 67 -0.07 11.01 0.35
N SER A 68 -0.19 9.68 0.50
CA SER A 68 0.44 8.69 -0.38
C SER A 68 -0.54 7.79 -1.13
N VAL A 69 -1.84 8.05 -1.02
CA VAL A 69 -2.91 7.26 -1.69
C VAL A 69 -2.82 7.29 -3.19
N THR A 70 -2.47 8.45 -3.73
CA THR A 70 -2.40 8.67 -5.17
C THR A 70 -1.37 7.72 -5.80
N SER A 71 -0.15 7.66 -5.27
CA SER A 71 0.92 6.81 -5.84
C SER A 71 0.58 5.32 -5.82
N ILE A 72 -0.02 4.83 -4.74
CA ILE A 72 -0.38 3.41 -4.62
C ILE A 72 -1.53 3.02 -5.56
N THR A 73 -2.51 3.91 -5.74
CA THR A 73 -3.61 3.68 -6.69
C THR A 73 -3.09 3.57 -8.12
N PHE A 74 -2.05 4.35 -8.48
CA PHE A 74 -1.42 4.26 -9.80
C PHE A 74 -0.74 2.91 -10.06
N ILE A 75 -0.08 2.31 -9.06
CA ILE A 75 0.54 0.98 -9.22
C ILE A 75 -0.53 -0.09 -9.47
N SER A 76 -1.67 0.00 -8.78
CA SER A 76 -2.78 -0.92 -9.01
C SER A 76 -3.43 -0.78 -10.40
N LEU A 77 -3.35 0.41 -11.02
CA LEU A 77 -3.86 0.63 -12.38
C LEU A 77 -2.83 0.32 -13.47
N GLY A 78 -1.54 0.37 -13.16
CA GLY A 78 -0.44 0.15 -14.10
C GLY A 78 -0.33 -1.28 -14.66
N ASP A 79 -0.98 -2.26 -14.03
CA ASP A 79 -0.95 -3.67 -14.42
C ASP A 79 -2.15 -4.10 -15.31
N ARG A 80 -2.79 -3.14 -15.99
CA ARG A 80 -3.98 -3.36 -16.85
C ARG A 80 -3.78 -3.09 -18.36
N THR A 81 -2.54 -2.97 -18.84
CA THR A 81 -2.23 -2.82 -20.28
C THR A 81 -1.39 -3.96 -20.80
#